data_AF-A0A174P8S2-F1
#
_entry.id   AF-A0A174P8S2-F1
#
_cell.length_a   1.000
_cell.length_b   1.000
_cell.length_c   1.000
_cell.angle_alpha   90.00
_cell.angle_beta   90.00
_cell.angle_gamma   90.00
#
_symmetry.space_group_name_H-M   'P 1'
#
loop_
_entity.id
_entity.type
_entity.pdbx_description
1 polymer ?
#
loop_
_entity_poly.entity_id
_entity_poly.type
_entity_poly.pdbx_seq_one_letter_code
_entity_poly.pdbx_strand_id
1 'polypeptide(L)'
;MNTGKQIKDARKKAKLTQEKLAQKAGISVFTLQKYESGDRQPKLESLQKIANALQVPIGQLKSIEPNSLNGLGFVEYEAYKSTEEAKFKLFFELLRLMGYVVEFYGCLEIRDLWPYDEEKKGFLIDGEVLTTCTHGEGICETCEKRNNTYYLISKDEKSVKVSCYIMYGFINAIFDDTDKLLSQFFENGDMLINQQFSVPQD
;
A
#
# COMPACT_ATOMS: atom_id res chain seq x y z
N MET A 1 14.79 5.07 11.50
CA MET A 1 15.21 6.45 11.19
C MET A 1 14.12 7.41 11.67
N ASN A 2 14.40 8.70 11.90
CA ASN A 2 13.45 9.67 12.46
C ASN A 2 13.09 10.74 11.40
N THR A 3 11.80 11.01 11.18
CA THR A 3 11.24 12.03 10.27
C THR A 3 11.97 13.38 10.35
N GLY A 4 12.36 13.81 11.56
CA GLY A 4 13.11 15.05 11.77
C GLY A 4 14.46 15.09 11.04
N LYS A 5 15.18 13.96 11.02
CA LYS A 5 16.46 13.82 10.32
C LYS A 5 16.27 13.94 8.80
N GLN A 6 15.21 13.35 8.25
CA GLN A 6 14.95 13.41 6.81
C GLN A 6 14.57 14.82 6.35
N ILE A 7 13.78 15.55 7.16
CA ILE A 7 13.50 16.98 6.91
C ILE A 7 14.81 17.77 6.87
N LYS A 8 15.70 17.58 7.86
CA LYS A 8 16.99 18.28 7.94
C LYS A 8 17.90 17.96 6.75
N ASP A 9 17.97 16.69 6.35
CA ASP A 9 18.81 16.24 5.24
C ASP A 9 18.27 16.76 3.90
N ALA A 10 16.96 16.69 3.67
CA ALA A 10 16.32 17.24 2.48
C ALA A 10 16.48 18.76 2.39
N ARG A 11 16.34 19.48 3.52
CA ARG A 11 16.61 20.92 3.59
C ARG A 11 18.04 21.27 3.20
N LYS A 12 19.02 20.53 3.73
CA LYS A 12 20.44 20.74 3.40
C LYS A 12 20.72 20.45 1.93
N LYS A 13 20.15 19.40 1.36
CA LYS A 13 20.24 19.10 -0.09
C LYS A 13 19.65 20.22 -0.94
N ALA A 14 18.53 20.80 -0.52
CA ALA A 14 17.92 21.97 -1.14
C ALA A 14 18.68 23.29 -0.86
N LYS A 15 19.80 23.25 -0.11
CA LYS A 15 20.63 24.40 0.27
C LYS A 15 19.83 25.52 0.97
N LEU A 16 18.81 25.16 1.75
CA LEU A 16 17.97 26.10 2.49
C LEU A 16 18.42 26.24 3.95
N THR A 17 18.32 27.45 4.49
CA THR A 17 18.38 27.67 5.95
C THR A 17 17.06 27.24 6.60
N GLN A 18 17.04 27.08 7.93
CA GLN A 18 15.80 26.74 8.65
C GLN A 18 14.75 27.86 8.47
N GLU A 19 15.18 29.12 8.48
CA GLU A 19 14.33 30.29 8.26
C GLU A 19 13.68 30.25 6.88
N LYS A 20 14.47 29.98 5.83
CA LYS A 20 13.96 29.91 4.46
C LYS A 20 12.98 28.76 4.26
N LEU A 21 13.26 27.59 4.83
CA LEU A 21 12.32 26.46 4.74
C LEU A 21 11.04 26.75 5.52
N ALA A 22 11.14 27.26 6.74
CA ALA A 22 9.99 27.58 7.57
C ALA A 22 9.08 28.62 6.89
N GLN A 23 9.67 29.66 6.29
CA GLN A 23 8.95 30.66 5.51
C GLN A 23 8.23 30.03 4.31
N LYS A 24 8.93 29.21 3.51
CA LYS A 24 8.32 28.52 2.35
C LYS A 24 7.20 27.56 2.75
N ALA A 25 7.33 26.88 3.88
CA ALA A 25 6.35 25.93 4.39
C ALA A 25 5.22 26.59 5.20
N GLY A 26 5.27 27.91 5.44
CA GLY A 26 4.27 28.61 6.24
C GLY A 26 4.20 28.13 7.69
N ILE A 27 5.35 27.77 8.28
CA ILE A 27 5.47 27.36 9.69
C ILE A 27 6.50 28.22 10.42
N SER A 28 6.47 28.23 11.76
CA SER A 28 7.48 28.97 12.52
C SER A 28 8.85 28.26 12.47
N VAL A 29 9.94 29.03 12.52
CA VAL A 29 11.31 28.51 12.56
C VAL A 29 11.51 27.63 13.81
N PHE A 30 10.94 28.03 14.94
CA PHE A 30 10.97 27.27 16.18
C PHE A 30 10.27 25.90 16.03
N THR A 31 9.11 25.88 15.37
CA THR A 31 8.40 24.63 15.05
C THR A 31 9.25 23.72 14.17
N LEU A 32 9.87 24.25 13.12
CA LEU A 32 10.77 23.48 12.25
C LEU A 32 11.98 22.95 13.03
N GLN A 33 12.57 23.74 13.94
CA GLN A 33 13.68 23.30 14.78
C GLN A 33 13.30 22.10 15.66
N LYS A 34 12.13 22.16 16.31
CA LYS A 34 11.60 21.06 17.12
C LYS A 34 11.31 19.82 16.28
N TYR A 35 10.93 19.98 15.02
CA TYR A 35 10.79 18.86 14.08
C TYR A 35 12.16 18.28 13.71
N GLU A 36 13.13 19.10 13.30
CA GLU A 36 14.45 18.64 12.88
C GLU A 36 15.30 18.03 14.02
N SER A 37 15.07 18.43 15.28
CA SER A 37 15.72 17.83 16.45
C SER A 37 15.05 16.53 16.90
N GLY A 38 13.83 16.26 16.46
CA GLY A 38 13.03 15.12 16.90
C GLY A 38 12.26 15.34 18.21
N ASP A 39 12.36 16.54 18.81
CA ASP A 39 11.61 16.91 20.03
C ASP A 39 10.10 16.87 19.81
N ARG A 40 9.65 17.07 18.57
CA ARG A 40 8.24 17.06 18.19
C ARG A 40 8.08 16.37 16.83
N GLN A 41 7.06 15.54 16.70
CA GLN A 41 6.69 14.97 15.40
C GLN A 41 5.75 15.93 14.64
N PRO A 42 6.00 16.21 13.35
CA PRO A 42 5.08 16.98 12.53
C PRO A 42 3.80 16.19 12.25
N LYS A 43 2.64 16.86 12.36
CA LYS A 43 1.38 16.31 11.83
C LYS A 43 1.45 16.20 10.31
N LEU A 44 0.62 15.33 9.73
CA LEU A 44 0.59 15.08 8.27
C LEU A 44 0.46 16.39 7.46
N GLU A 45 -0.42 17.29 7.87
CA GLU A 45 -0.59 18.60 7.22
C GLU A 45 0.68 19.45 7.24
N SER A 46 1.39 19.51 8.38
CA SER A 46 2.66 20.24 8.51
C SER A 46 3.77 19.57 7.69
N LEU A 47 3.80 18.24 7.67
CA LEU A 47 4.76 17.47 6.89
C LEU A 47 4.53 17.66 5.38
N GLN A 48 3.28 17.74 4.93
CA GLN A 48 2.92 18.03 3.56
C GLN A 48 3.35 19.44 3.15
N LYS A 49 3.15 20.45 4.01
CA LYS A 49 3.64 21.82 3.77
C LYS A 49 5.16 21.86 3.60
N ILE A 50 5.89 21.12 4.45
CA ILE A 50 7.35 21.00 4.37
C ILE A 50 7.78 20.27 3.09
N ALA A 51 7.11 19.17 2.72
CA ALA A 51 7.38 18.41 1.50
C ALA A 51 7.19 19.28 0.25
N ASN A 52 6.09 20.02 0.19
CA ASN A 52 5.80 20.96 -0.91
C ASN A 52 6.86 22.07 -1.00
N ALA A 53 7.27 22.65 0.15
CA ALA A 53 8.30 23.68 0.21
C ALA A 53 9.70 23.19 -0.23
N LEU A 54 9.97 21.90 -0.03
CA LEU A 54 11.19 21.22 -0.46
C LEU A 54 11.09 20.61 -1.87
N GLN A 55 9.90 20.62 -2.48
CA GLN A 55 9.60 19.98 -3.76
C GLN A 55 9.99 18.49 -3.79
N VAL A 56 9.68 17.77 -2.72
CA VAL A 56 9.90 16.33 -2.60
C VAL A 56 8.59 15.61 -2.31
N PRO A 57 8.42 14.34 -2.70
CA PRO A 57 7.30 13.53 -2.26
C PRO A 57 7.28 13.42 -0.73
N ILE A 58 6.08 13.49 -0.13
CA ILE A 58 5.94 13.39 1.33
C ILE A 58 6.51 12.07 1.90
N GLY A 59 6.45 11.00 1.13
CA GLY A 59 7.05 9.70 1.48
C GLY A 59 8.56 9.75 1.68
N GLN A 60 9.27 10.71 1.06
CA GLN A 60 10.72 10.90 1.23
C GLN A 60 11.08 11.55 2.58
N LEU A 61 10.13 12.21 3.25
CA LEU A 61 10.33 12.83 4.56
C LEU A 61 9.79 11.98 5.71
N LYS A 62 8.88 11.04 5.40
CA LYS A 62 8.25 10.16 6.36
C LYS A 62 9.27 9.07 6.73
N SER A 63 9.77 9.06 7.97
CA SER A 63 10.59 7.93 8.36
C SER A 63 9.72 6.70 8.58
N ILE A 64 9.92 5.72 7.72
CA ILE A 64 9.61 4.33 7.96
C ILE A 64 10.48 3.95 9.18
N GLU A 65 9.87 3.85 10.37
CA GLU A 65 10.53 3.30 11.55
C GLU A 65 11.14 1.92 11.21
N PRO A 66 12.26 1.50 11.81
CA PRO A 66 12.75 0.12 11.64
C PRO A 66 11.71 -0.92 12.09
N ASN A 67 10.77 -0.51 12.97
CA ASN A 67 9.57 -1.25 13.35
C ASN A 67 8.34 -0.98 12.46
N SER A 68 8.48 -0.26 11.35
CA SER A 68 7.44 -0.21 10.30
C SER A 68 7.58 -1.31 9.25
N LEU A 69 8.43 -2.31 9.53
CA LEU A 69 8.18 -3.68 9.08
C LEU A 69 6.99 -4.34 9.81
N ASN A 70 6.41 -3.70 10.84
CA ASN A 70 5.01 -3.94 11.26
C ASN A 70 4.00 -3.53 10.16
N GLY A 71 4.49 -2.97 9.04
CA GLY A 71 3.77 -2.58 7.84
C GLY A 71 4.11 -3.38 6.58
N LEU A 72 4.85 -4.49 6.68
CA LEU A 72 4.75 -5.59 5.69
C LEU A 72 3.47 -6.44 5.91
N GLY A 73 2.55 -6.01 6.79
CA GLY A 73 1.32 -6.74 7.05
C GLY A 73 1.47 -7.93 7.99
N PHE A 74 2.60 -8.09 8.68
CA PHE A 74 2.64 -8.88 9.92
C PHE A 74 2.12 -8.02 11.07
N VAL A 75 0.81 -7.77 11.06
CA VAL A 75 0.07 -7.47 12.28
C VAL A 75 -0.33 -8.83 12.83
N GLU A 76 0.36 -9.29 13.88
CA GLU A 76 -0.26 -10.22 14.82
C GLU A 76 -1.42 -9.47 15.47
N TYR A 77 -2.61 -9.56 14.88
CA TYR A 77 -3.86 -9.33 15.59
C TYR A 77 -5.01 -10.00 14.83
N GLU A 78 -5.25 -11.25 15.24
CA GLU A 78 -6.54 -11.94 15.21
C GLU A 78 -7.20 -12.13 13.82
N ALA A 79 -6.98 -13.32 13.26
CA ALA A 79 -7.81 -13.98 12.24
C ALA A 79 -7.85 -13.35 10.83
N TYR A 80 -6.90 -13.73 9.97
CA TYR A 80 -7.28 -13.94 8.57
C TYR A 80 -8.39 -15.00 8.55
N LYS A 81 -9.55 -14.71 7.97
CA LYS A 81 -10.66 -15.68 7.97
C LYS A 81 -10.31 -16.88 7.06
N SER A 82 -9.37 -16.73 6.10
CA SER A 82 -8.78 -17.82 5.31
C SER A 82 -7.40 -17.48 4.69
N THR A 83 -6.63 -18.52 4.31
CA THR A 83 -5.37 -18.39 3.54
C THR A 83 -5.55 -17.66 2.21
N GLU A 84 -6.72 -17.78 1.60
CA GLU A 84 -7.03 -17.14 0.32
C GLU A 84 -7.04 -15.61 0.43
N GLU A 85 -7.61 -15.05 1.49
CA GLU A 85 -7.59 -13.59 1.70
C GLU A 85 -6.15 -13.03 1.78
N ALA A 86 -5.23 -13.78 2.39
CA ALA A 86 -3.83 -13.40 2.50
C ALA A 86 -3.12 -13.42 1.12
N LYS A 87 -3.40 -14.43 0.29
CA LYS A 87 -2.88 -14.53 -1.09
C LYS A 87 -3.26 -13.31 -1.92
N PHE A 88 -4.54 -12.94 -1.92
CA PHE A 88 -5.04 -11.79 -2.68
C PHE A 88 -4.39 -10.49 -2.25
N LYS A 89 -4.29 -10.25 -0.94
CA LYS A 89 -3.65 -9.04 -0.41
C LYS A 89 -2.19 -8.96 -0.83
N LEU A 90 -1.44 -10.04 -0.67
CA LEU A 90 -0.03 -10.09 -1.07
C LEU A 90 0.14 -9.77 -2.56
N PHE A 91 -0.71 -10.34 -3.43
CA PHE A 91 -0.66 -10.07 -4.86
C PHE A 91 -0.88 -8.60 -5.20
N PHE A 92 -1.88 -7.94 -4.63
CA PHE A 92 -2.12 -6.51 -4.89
C PHE A 92 -1.00 -5.62 -4.35
N GLU A 93 -0.41 -5.96 -3.21
CA GLU A 93 0.77 -5.26 -2.70
C GLU A 93 1.97 -5.40 -3.64
N LEU A 94 2.20 -6.59 -4.20
CA LEU A 94 3.25 -6.79 -5.20
C LEU A 94 3.04 -5.92 -6.44
N LEU A 95 1.80 -5.85 -6.96
CA LEU A 95 1.49 -4.95 -8.08
C LEU A 95 1.81 -3.49 -7.76
N ARG A 96 1.44 -3.01 -6.56
CA ARG A 96 1.74 -1.63 -6.12
C ARG A 96 3.24 -1.38 -6.01
N LEU A 97 3.99 -2.31 -5.43
CA LEU A 97 5.46 -2.24 -5.34
C LEU A 97 6.12 -2.20 -6.72
N MET A 98 5.52 -2.90 -7.70
CA MET A 98 5.96 -2.86 -9.10
C MET A 98 5.51 -1.60 -9.86
N GLY A 99 4.86 -0.65 -9.18
CA GLY A 99 4.44 0.64 -9.73
C GLY A 99 3.11 0.60 -10.51
N TYR A 100 2.31 -0.45 -10.35
CA TYR A 100 0.94 -0.46 -10.88
C TYR A 100 0.00 0.26 -9.92
N VAL A 101 -0.94 1.02 -10.47
CA VAL A 101 -2.09 1.56 -9.74
C VAL A 101 -3.26 0.61 -9.95
N VAL A 102 -3.90 0.19 -8.86
CA VAL A 102 -5.03 -0.75 -8.89
C VAL A 102 -6.22 -0.09 -8.21
N GLU A 103 -7.26 0.16 -8.98
CA GLU A 103 -8.52 0.73 -8.51
C GLU A 103 -9.64 -0.29 -8.65
N PHE A 104 -10.48 -0.42 -7.63
CA PHE A 104 -11.63 -1.31 -7.65
C PHE A 104 -12.91 -0.55 -7.96
N TYR A 105 -13.69 -1.07 -8.89
CA TYR A 105 -15.00 -0.55 -9.29
C TYR A 105 -16.02 -1.66 -9.17
N GLY A 106 -16.93 -1.58 -8.20
CA GLY A 106 -17.94 -2.61 -7.99
C GLY A 106 -18.80 -2.36 -6.77
N CYS A 107 -19.76 -3.26 -6.55
CA CYS A 107 -20.51 -3.29 -5.30
C CYS A 107 -19.60 -3.83 -4.18
N LEU A 108 -19.57 -3.14 -3.04
CA LEU A 108 -18.71 -3.46 -1.89
C LEU A 108 -19.00 -4.84 -1.26
N GLU A 109 -20.09 -5.52 -1.67
CA GLU A 109 -20.48 -6.84 -1.18
C GLU A 109 -19.79 -8.04 -1.85
N ILE A 110 -18.78 -7.87 -2.71
CA ILE A 110 -17.97 -9.03 -3.10
C ILE A 110 -17.11 -9.42 -1.89
N ARG A 111 -17.73 -10.27 -1.09
CA ARG A 111 -17.40 -10.80 0.23
C ARG A 111 -15.99 -11.39 0.40
N ASP A 112 -15.18 -11.38 -0.66
CA ASP A 112 -13.98 -12.20 -0.76
C ASP A 112 -12.69 -11.38 -1.02
N LEU A 113 -12.77 -10.04 -1.02
CA LEU A 113 -11.63 -9.19 -1.41
C LEU A 113 -11.26 -8.07 -0.43
N TRP A 114 -12.12 -7.74 0.54
CA TRP A 114 -11.83 -6.73 1.55
C TRP A 114 -12.29 -7.17 2.95
N PRO A 115 -11.46 -6.96 4.00
CA PRO A 115 -11.86 -7.28 5.36
C PRO A 115 -13.04 -6.41 5.78
N TYR A 116 -14.18 -7.07 6.03
CA TYR A 116 -15.37 -6.49 6.61
C TYR A 116 -15.26 -6.52 8.15
N ASP A 117 -15.32 -5.35 8.76
CA ASP A 117 -15.32 -5.15 10.21
C ASP A 117 -16.74 -5.42 10.73
N GLU A 118 -16.93 -6.56 11.39
CA GLU A 118 -18.24 -7.01 11.92
C GLU A 118 -18.76 -6.09 13.03
N GLU A 119 -17.87 -5.50 13.83
CA GLU A 119 -18.25 -4.60 14.92
C GLU A 119 -18.75 -3.26 14.38
N LYS A 120 -18.06 -2.74 13.36
CA LYS A 120 -18.37 -1.43 12.76
C LYS A 120 -19.29 -1.51 11.54
N LYS A 121 -19.63 -2.73 11.11
CA LYS A 121 -20.50 -3.02 9.95
C LYS A 121 -20.05 -2.30 8.68
N GLY A 122 -18.76 -2.39 8.35
CA GLY A 122 -18.19 -1.68 7.19
C GLY A 122 -16.90 -2.30 6.66
N PHE A 123 -16.46 -1.85 5.48
CA PHE A 123 -15.29 -2.38 4.79
C PHE A 123 -14.05 -1.55 5.07
N LEU A 124 -12.93 -2.18 5.42
CA LEU A 124 -11.66 -1.48 5.69
C LEU A 124 -10.91 -1.21 4.37
N ILE A 125 -11.00 0.01 3.84
CA ILE A 125 -10.32 0.44 2.61
C ILE A 125 -9.30 1.53 2.98
N ASP A 126 -8.02 1.32 2.64
CA ASP A 126 -6.93 2.26 2.92
C ASP A 126 -6.82 2.73 4.39
N GLY A 127 -7.25 1.87 5.32
CA GLY A 127 -7.25 2.15 6.77
C GLY A 127 -8.49 2.87 7.30
N GLU A 128 -9.49 3.12 6.44
CA GLU A 128 -10.78 3.72 6.81
C GLU A 128 -11.91 2.70 6.68
N VAL A 129 -12.93 2.80 7.53
CA VAL A 129 -14.10 1.91 7.50
C VAL A 129 -15.23 2.60 6.75
N LEU A 130 -15.56 2.07 5.57
CA LEU A 130 -16.65 2.56 4.73
C LEU A 130 -17.93 1.76 5.01
N THR A 131 -18.97 2.46 5.44
CA THR A 131 -20.28 1.90 5.81
C THR A 131 -21.38 2.21 4.79
N THR A 132 -21.09 3.06 3.79
CA THR A 132 -22.08 3.55 2.81
C THR A 132 -21.49 3.57 1.40
N CYS A 133 -22.30 3.26 0.39
CA CYS A 133 -21.96 3.50 -1.01
C CYS A 133 -22.78 4.69 -1.55
N THR A 134 -22.46 5.16 -2.76
CA THR A 134 -23.20 6.25 -3.43
C THR A 134 -24.68 5.96 -3.71
N HIS A 135 -25.15 4.73 -3.43
CA HIS A 135 -26.53 4.30 -3.65
C HIS A 135 -27.26 3.93 -2.33
N GLY A 136 -26.64 4.09 -1.16
CA GLY A 136 -27.30 3.88 0.15
C GLY A 136 -26.40 3.34 1.27
N GLU A 137 -27.00 3.22 2.46
CA GLU A 137 -26.41 2.61 3.65
C GLU A 137 -26.83 1.12 3.76
N GLY A 138 -25.92 0.25 4.23
CA GLY A 138 -26.25 -1.15 4.54
C GLY A 138 -26.13 -2.15 3.37
N ILE A 139 -26.53 -3.40 3.66
CA ILE A 139 -26.48 -4.56 2.75
C ILE A 139 -27.47 -4.34 1.60
N CYS A 140 -26.99 -4.38 0.37
CA CYS A 140 -27.75 -4.08 -0.83
C CYS A 140 -28.38 -5.35 -1.40
N GLU A 141 -29.55 -5.72 -0.88
CA GLU A 141 -30.24 -6.96 -1.27
C GLU A 141 -30.66 -7.02 -2.75
N THR A 142 -30.79 -5.87 -3.44
CA THR A 142 -31.45 -5.77 -4.77
C THR A 142 -30.66 -5.00 -5.85
N CYS A 143 -29.33 -4.85 -5.75
CA CYS A 143 -28.58 -4.07 -6.75
C CYS A 143 -28.39 -4.79 -8.10
N GLU A 144 -28.97 -4.25 -9.18
CA GLU A 144 -28.81 -4.72 -10.57
C GLU A 144 -27.34 -4.69 -11.08
N LYS A 145 -26.40 -4.09 -10.34
CA LYS A 145 -24.98 -3.93 -10.74
C LYS A 145 -24.04 -5.07 -10.35
N ARG A 146 -24.53 -6.23 -9.88
CA ARG A 146 -23.66 -7.42 -9.63
C ARG A 146 -22.80 -7.81 -10.85
N ASN A 147 -23.23 -7.46 -12.06
CA ASN A 147 -22.53 -7.75 -13.32
C ASN A 147 -21.42 -6.76 -13.70
N ASN A 148 -21.07 -5.78 -12.84
CA ASN A 148 -20.16 -4.69 -13.20
C ASN A 148 -18.99 -4.50 -12.22
N THR A 149 -18.55 -5.57 -11.56
CA THR A 149 -17.39 -5.51 -10.66
C THR A 149 -16.09 -5.84 -11.38
N TYR A 150 -15.13 -4.92 -11.33
CA TYR A 150 -13.85 -5.02 -12.00
C TYR A 150 -12.75 -4.22 -11.31
N TYR A 151 -11.51 -4.57 -11.62
CA TYR A 151 -10.32 -3.79 -11.33
C TYR A 151 -9.92 -2.97 -12.56
N LEU A 152 -9.64 -1.69 -12.37
CA LEU A 152 -8.89 -0.89 -13.34
C LEU A 152 -7.43 -0.91 -12.89
N ILE A 153 -6.57 -1.50 -13.71
CA ILE A 153 -5.14 -1.58 -13.44
C ILE A 153 -4.44 -0.69 -14.44
N SER A 154 -3.61 0.22 -13.97
CA SER A 154 -2.87 1.15 -14.81
C SER A 154 -1.40 1.21 -14.46
N LYS A 155 -0.59 1.47 -15.47
CA LYS A 155 0.84 1.74 -15.36
C LYS A 155 1.29 2.53 -16.58
N ASP A 156 2.02 3.61 -16.35
CA ASP A 156 2.39 4.58 -17.38
C ASP A 156 1.13 5.07 -18.14
N GLU A 157 1.11 5.02 -19.47
CA GLU A 157 -0.04 5.44 -20.30
C GLU A 157 -1.05 4.30 -20.56
N LYS A 158 -0.85 3.11 -19.99
CA LYS A 158 -1.70 1.94 -20.23
C LYS A 158 -2.65 1.71 -19.06
N SER A 159 -3.89 1.38 -19.39
CA SER A 159 -4.88 0.91 -18.41
C SER A 159 -5.69 -0.26 -18.98
N VAL A 160 -6.09 -1.18 -18.10
CA VAL A 160 -6.90 -2.35 -18.43
C VAL A 160 -7.97 -2.58 -17.38
N LYS A 161 -9.18 -2.91 -17.85
CA LYS A 161 -10.29 -3.36 -17.01
C LYS A 161 -10.26 -4.89 -16.92
N VAL A 162 -10.21 -5.43 -15.71
CA VAL A 162 -10.17 -6.87 -15.42
C VAL A 162 -11.35 -7.23 -14.50
N SER A 163 -12.21 -8.16 -14.90
CA SER A 163 -13.31 -8.58 -13.99
C SER A 163 -12.75 -9.26 -12.74
N CYS A 164 -13.47 -9.16 -11.62
CA CYS A 164 -13.03 -9.78 -10.36
C CYS A 164 -12.86 -11.30 -10.47
N TYR A 165 -13.66 -11.98 -11.30
CA TYR A 165 -13.54 -13.42 -11.54
C TYR A 165 -12.26 -13.79 -12.30
N ILE A 166 -11.90 -13.01 -13.33
CA ILE A 166 -10.65 -13.22 -14.07
C ILE A 166 -9.46 -12.94 -13.15
N MET A 167 -9.54 -11.87 -12.35
CA MET A 167 -8.52 -11.55 -11.35
C MET A 167 -8.35 -12.70 -10.34
N TYR A 168 -9.45 -13.26 -9.84
CA TYR A 168 -9.43 -14.37 -8.91
C TYR A 168 -8.72 -15.60 -9.50
N GLY A 169 -9.12 -16.02 -10.71
CA GLY A 169 -8.48 -17.15 -11.38
C GLY A 169 -7.00 -16.93 -11.65
N PHE A 170 -6.62 -15.71 -12.02
CA PHE A 170 -5.22 -15.34 -12.27
C PHE A 170 -4.37 -15.42 -11.00
N ILE A 171 -4.86 -14.88 -9.89
CA ILE A 171 -4.17 -14.91 -8.59
C ILE A 171 -3.93 -16.35 -8.15
N ASN A 172 -4.95 -17.20 -8.22
CA ASN A 172 -4.80 -18.60 -7.82
C ASN A 172 -3.79 -19.35 -8.68
N ALA A 173 -3.79 -19.14 -10.01
CA ALA A 173 -2.80 -19.76 -10.88
C ALA A 173 -1.36 -19.36 -10.52
N ILE A 174 -1.12 -18.09 -10.17
CA ILE A 174 0.19 -17.62 -9.72
C ILE A 174 0.62 -18.31 -8.42
N PHE A 175 -0.30 -18.39 -7.44
CA PHE A 175 0.03 -18.99 -6.16
C PHE A 175 0.25 -20.50 -6.27
N ASP A 176 -0.52 -21.21 -7.10
CA ASP A 176 -0.31 -22.63 -7.36
C ASP A 176 1.08 -22.89 -7.97
N ASP A 177 1.49 -22.08 -8.94
CA ASP A 177 2.84 -22.16 -9.51
C ASP A 177 3.93 -21.82 -8.47
N THR A 178 3.67 -20.84 -7.60
CA THR A 178 4.58 -20.46 -6.51
C THR A 178 4.75 -21.59 -5.50
N ASP A 179 3.66 -22.22 -5.07
CA ASP A 179 3.67 -23.35 -4.14
C ASP A 179 4.44 -24.54 -4.74
N LYS A 180 4.27 -24.79 -6.05
CA LYS A 180 5.03 -25.81 -6.78
C LYS A 180 6.53 -25.50 -6.81
N LEU A 181 6.91 -24.26 -7.10
CA LEU A 181 8.32 -23.83 -7.12
C LEU A 181 8.94 -23.92 -5.72
N LEU A 182 8.24 -23.49 -4.68
CA LEU A 182 8.69 -23.60 -3.30
C LEU A 182 8.84 -25.06 -2.88
N SER A 183 7.90 -25.92 -3.25
CA SER A 183 8.00 -27.37 -2.99
C SER A 183 9.26 -27.95 -3.64
N GLN A 184 9.51 -27.63 -4.91
CA GLN A 184 10.74 -28.06 -5.59
C GLN A 184 12.01 -27.55 -4.90
N PHE A 185 12.00 -26.29 -4.44
CA PHE A 185 13.09 -25.71 -3.67
C PHE A 185 13.35 -26.45 -2.35
N PHE A 186 12.29 -26.73 -1.58
CA PHE A 186 12.42 -27.48 -0.33
C PHE A 186 12.86 -28.93 -0.53
N GLU A 187 12.42 -29.57 -1.61
CA GLU A 187 12.77 -30.96 -1.92
C GLU A 187 14.21 -31.11 -2.41
N ASN A 188 14.67 -30.20 -3.27
CA ASN A 188 15.92 -30.38 -4.02
C ASN A 188 17.03 -29.42 -3.61
N GLY A 189 16.71 -28.29 -2.98
CA GLY A 189 17.68 -27.32 -2.44
C GLY A 189 18.82 -26.98 -3.40
N ASP A 190 20.05 -27.19 -2.94
CA ASP A 190 21.29 -26.91 -3.68
C ASP A 190 21.46 -27.73 -4.98
N MET A 191 20.64 -28.76 -5.21
CA MET A 191 20.65 -29.53 -6.45
C MET A 191 19.92 -28.83 -7.60
N LEU A 192 19.23 -27.70 -7.33
CA LEU A 192 18.56 -26.93 -8.36
C LEU A 192 19.55 -26.04 -9.10
N ILE A 193 19.38 -25.96 -10.42
CA ILE A 193 20.18 -25.10 -11.30
C ILE A 193 19.38 -23.86 -11.71
N ASN A 194 20.06 -22.73 -11.89
CA ASN A 194 19.44 -21.44 -12.27
C ASN A 194 18.54 -21.53 -13.52
N GLN A 195 18.86 -22.44 -14.47
CA GLN A 195 18.04 -22.70 -15.66
C GLN A 195 16.62 -23.17 -15.33
N GLN A 196 16.42 -23.87 -14.20
CA GLN A 196 15.10 -24.33 -13.75
C GLN A 196 14.21 -23.19 -13.24
N PHE A 197 14.78 -22.02 -12.94
CA PHE A 197 14.07 -20.82 -12.51
C PHE A 197 13.94 -19.75 -13.60
N SER A 198 14.22 -20.10 -14.86
CA SER A 198 14.27 -19.14 -15.98
C SER A 198 15.23 -17.97 -15.75
N VAL A 199 16.23 -18.14 -14.88
CA VAL A 199 17.28 -17.13 -14.67
C VAL A 199 18.26 -17.23 -15.84
N PRO A 200 18.51 -16.15 -16.59
CA PRO A 200 19.50 -16.15 -17.67
C PRO A 200 20.86 -16.61 -17.15
N GLN A 201 21.56 -17.42 -17.94
CA GLN A 201 22.98 -17.69 -17.72
C GLN A 201 23.74 -16.53 -18.38
N ASP A 202 24.44 -15.73 -17.58
CA ASP A 202 25.43 -14.77 -18.09
C ASP A 202 26.56 -15.49 -18.83
#